data_AF-A0A949Q8D8-F1
#
_entry.id   AF-A0A949Q8D8-F1
#
_cell.length_a   1.000
_cell.length_b   1.000
_cell.length_c   1.000
_cell.angle_alpha   90.00
_cell.angle_beta   90.00
_cell.angle_gamma   90.00
#
_symmetry.space_group_name_H-M   'P 1'
#
loop_
_entity.id
_entity.type
_entity.pdbx_description
1 polymer ?
#
loop_
_entity_poly.entity_id
_entity_poly.type
_entity_poly.pdbx_seq_one_letter_code
_entity_poly.pdbx_strand_id
1 'polypeptide(L)'
;MARGIPIPYDQLPRTATNLGGFQKSAGIEGLNTNNSASIQAAGNVAQVDPRGFVVAEQQVGNIGQAIAGEGQAIMAIRLKQNEAINIRKEYEANTSMEMAQAKINSDLELEPDETKWAGIAEKHSTALRDSLLKQDLSPDARDAIAMKMDSWQRRASLAVTINSAKRSNDKVKDAGEAMRIRLANQGDYTGALNHAETEHKAGFMSATELENERERLRKLAERSKVDQTYSFLLA
;
A
#
# COMPACT_ATOMS: atom_id res chain seq x y z
N MET A 1 23.21 38.20 20.13
CA MET A 1 23.82 36.86 19.89
C MET A 1 23.56 36.00 21.11
N ALA A 2 22.50 35.19 21.09
CA ALA A 2 22.13 34.31 22.20
C ALA A 2 22.48 32.86 21.83
N ARG A 3 23.30 32.22 22.67
CA ARG A 3 23.72 30.82 22.54
C ARG A 3 22.59 29.92 23.06
N GLY A 4 22.06 29.05 22.19
CA GLY A 4 21.06 28.05 22.56
C GLY A 4 21.66 26.94 23.43
N ILE A 5 20.96 26.62 24.51
CA ILE A 5 21.30 25.55 25.45
C ILE A 5 20.98 24.20 24.78
N PRO A 6 21.91 23.22 24.73
CA PRO A 6 21.61 21.89 24.22
C PRO A 6 20.72 21.12 25.19
N ILE A 7 19.58 20.65 24.71
CA ILE A 7 18.69 19.75 25.46
C ILE A 7 19.31 18.34 25.44
N PRO A 8 19.55 17.70 26.59
CA PRO A 8 20.09 16.33 26.65
C PRO A 8 19.11 15.31 26.08
N TYR A 9 19.64 14.32 25.36
CA TYR A 9 18.93 13.27 24.61
C TYR A 9 17.98 12.39 25.44
N ASP A 10 17.99 12.55 26.76
CA ASP A 10 17.31 11.68 27.71
C ASP A 10 15.87 12.14 27.99
N GLN A 11 15.47 13.32 27.49
CA GLN A 11 14.14 13.91 27.66
C GLN A 11 13.25 13.86 26.41
N LEU A 12 13.70 13.18 25.34
CA LEU A 12 12.80 12.86 24.22
C LEU A 12 11.90 11.69 24.62
N PRO A 13 10.56 11.82 24.50
CA PRO A 13 9.65 10.71 24.78
C PRO A 13 9.99 9.53 23.87
N ARG A 14 10.49 8.46 24.47
CA ARG A 14 10.76 7.19 23.78
C ARG A 14 9.44 6.57 23.36
N THR A 15 9.32 6.29 22.07
CA THR A 15 8.23 5.57 21.42
C THR A 15 7.95 4.23 22.13
N ALA A 16 6.76 4.08 22.71
CA ALA A 16 6.19 2.77 22.97
C ALA A 16 5.37 2.37 21.74
N THR A 17 6.01 1.64 20.83
CA THR A 17 5.36 0.90 19.76
C THR A 17 4.56 -0.25 20.40
N ASN A 18 3.33 0.03 20.84
CA ASN A 18 2.38 -1.00 21.26
C ASN A 18 1.77 -1.65 20.01
N LEU A 19 2.46 -2.67 19.50
CA LEU A 19 1.89 -3.72 18.66
C LEU A 19 1.09 -4.68 19.56
N GLY A 20 -0.22 -4.49 19.65
CA GLY A 20 -1.09 -5.48 20.28
C GLY A 20 -2.38 -4.91 20.83
N GLY A 21 -3.49 -5.14 20.12
CA GLY A 21 -4.82 -4.99 20.69
C GLY A 21 -5.84 -4.27 19.80
N PHE A 22 -6.19 -4.84 18.64
CA PHE A 22 -7.48 -4.51 18.02
C PHE A 22 -8.53 -5.49 18.51
N GLN A 23 -9.30 -5.04 19.50
CA GLN A 23 -10.56 -5.68 19.88
C GLN A 23 -11.56 -5.52 18.72
N LYS A 24 -12.14 -6.66 18.33
CA LYS A 24 -13.26 -6.76 17.38
C LYS A 24 -14.41 -5.84 17.81
N SER A 25 -14.79 -4.89 16.96
CA SER A 25 -16.15 -4.36 16.93
C SER A 25 -16.83 -4.81 15.63
N ALA A 26 -18.08 -5.24 15.77
CA ALA A 26 -18.83 -5.98 14.78
C ALA A 26 -19.47 -5.05 13.73
N GLY A 27 -19.45 -5.50 12.48
CA GLY A 27 -20.31 -4.97 11.42
C GLY A 27 -19.60 -4.09 10.39
N ILE A 28 -18.84 -4.71 9.48
CA ILE A 28 -18.76 -4.44 8.03
C ILE A 28 -17.92 -5.60 7.48
N GLU A 29 -18.59 -6.60 6.90
CA GLU A 29 -17.93 -7.63 6.10
C GLU A 29 -17.51 -7.01 4.77
N GLY A 30 -16.24 -6.64 4.66
CA GLY A 30 -15.67 -6.14 3.42
C GLY A 30 -14.20 -5.79 3.59
N LEU A 31 -13.33 -6.70 3.18
CA LEU A 31 -11.88 -6.49 3.03
C LEU A 31 -11.12 -6.18 4.34
N ASN A 32 -11.07 -7.16 5.24
CA ASN A 32 -9.98 -7.28 6.20
C ASN A 32 -8.79 -8.01 5.52
N THR A 33 -7.99 -7.29 4.74
CA THR A 33 -6.65 -7.74 4.36
C THR A 33 -5.69 -7.32 5.47
N ASN A 34 -5.66 -8.13 6.53
CA ASN A 34 -4.57 -8.15 7.49
C ASN A 34 -3.24 -8.26 6.73
N ASN A 35 -2.45 -7.18 6.76
CA ASN A 35 -1.13 -7.08 6.12
C ASN A 35 -0.08 -8.02 6.76
N SER A 36 -0.48 -8.84 7.72
CA SER A 36 0.30 -9.91 8.33
C SER A 36 0.18 -11.25 7.59
N ALA A 37 -0.87 -11.46 6.79
CA ALA A 37 -1.00 -12.65 5.95
C ALA A 37 -0.20 -12.54 4.64
N SER A 38 -0.02 -11.32 4.10
CA SER A 38 0.79 -11.06 2.91
C SER A 38 2.30 -11.25 3.17
N ILE A 39 2.75 -11.04 4.41
CA ILE A 39 4.16 -11.28 4.80
C ILE A 39 4.44 -12.79 5.00
N GLN A 40 3.46 -13.60 5.41
CA GLN A 40 3.62 -15.06 5.46
C GLN A 40 3.49 -15.74 4.10
N ALA A 41 2.83 -15.11 3.11
CA ALA A 41 2.78 -15.61 1.74
C ALA A 41 4.11 -15.41 0.97
N ALA A 42 5.01 -14.54 1.43
CA ALA A 42 6.35 -14.39 0.86
C ALA A 42 7.31 -15.55 1.20
N GLY A 43 6.89 -16.49 2.06
CA GLY A 43 7.65 -17.68 2.43
C GLY A 43 7.38 -18.92 1.57
N ASN A 44 6.37 -18.90 0.70
CA ASN A 44 6.20 -19.94 -0.31
C ASN A 44 7.04 -19.59 -1.53
N VAL A 45 8.27 -20.11 -1.53
CA VAL A 45 9.06 -20.34 -2.75
C VAL A 45 8.11 -20.71 -3.87
N ALA A 46 8.17 -19.98 -4.99
CA ALA A 46 7.41 -20.28 -6.19
C ALA A 46 7.32 -21.80 -6.36
N GLN A 47 6.16 -22.40 -6.09
CA GLN A 47 5.94 -23.80 -6.37
C GLN A 47 5.86 -23.89 -7.89
N VAL A 48 7.02 -24.08 -8.50
CA VAL A 48 7.16 -24.51 -9.88
C VAL A 48 6.37 -25.81 -9.98
N ASP A 49 5.16 -25.75 -10.51
CA ASP A 49 4.30 -26.93 -10.67
C ASP A 49 5.00 -27.91 -11.63
N PRO A 50 5.48 -29.08 -11.15
CA PRO A 50 6.16 -30.05 -11.99
C PRO A 50 5.23 -30.62 -13.07
N ARG A 51 3.91 -30.50 -12.91
CA ARG A 51 2.93 -30.97 -13.90
C ARG A 51 3.03 -30.19 -15.21
N GLY A 52 3.40 -28.91 -15.17
CA GLY A 52 3.67 -28.11 -16.37
C GLY A 52 4.87 -28.64 -17.17
N PHE A 53 5.90 -29.14 -16.48
CA PHE A 53 7.07 -29.75 -17.10
C PHE A 53 6.81 -31.17 -17.62
N VAL A 54 6.02 -31.98 -16.91
CA VAL A 54 5.66 -33.34 -17.33
C VAL A 54 4.77 -33.35 -18.58
N VAL A 55 3.88 -32.36 -18.75
CA VAL A 55 3.07 -32.23 -19.97
C VAL A 55 3.92 -31.85 -21.18
N ALA A 56 4.98 -31.05 -21.00
CA ALA A 56 5.91 -30.71 -22.06
C ALA A 56 6.73 -31.94 -22.51
N GLU A 57 7.21 -32.77 -21.58
CA GLU A 57 7.94 -34.01 -21.91
C GLU A 57 7.07 -35.07 -22.59
N GLN A 58 5.81 -35.26 -22.14
CA GLN A 58 4.86 -36.17 -22.80
C GLN A 58 4.50 -35.72 -24.22
N GLN A 59 4.45 -34.41 -24.48
CA GLN A 59 4.20 -33.89 -25.83
C GLN A 59 5.40 -34.10 -26.77
N VAL A 60 6.63 -34.00 -26.27
CA VAL A 60 7.84 -34.32 -27.05
C VAL A 60 7.92 -35.82 -27.38
N GLY A 61 7.52 -36.70 -26.45
CA GLY A 61 7.43 -38.14 -26.69
C GLY A 61 6.44 -38.51 -27.81
N ASN A 62 5.32 -37.80 -27.92
CA ASN A 62 4.32 -38.00 -28.99
C ASN A 62 4.78 -37.44 -30.35
N ILE A 63 5.66 -36.43 -30.38
CA ILE A 63 6.29 -35.97 -31.62
C ILE A 63 7.18 -37.06 -32.21
N GLY A 64 7.84 -37.86 -31.37
CA GLY A 64 8.67 -39.01 -31.77
C GLY A 64 7.93 -40.06 -32.62
N GLN A 65 6.62 -40.24 -32.43
CA GLN A 65 5.81 -41.19 -33.21
C GLN A 65 5.26 -40.60 -34.53
N ALA A 66 5.32 -39.28 -34.71
CA ALA A 66 4.86 -38.59 -35.93
C ALA A 66 6.00 -38.35 -36.95
N ILE A 67 7.23 -38.79 -36.66
CA ILE A 67 8.42 -38.63 -37.51
C ILE A 67 8.43 -39.66 -38.67
N ALA A 68 7.40 -39.64 -39.49
CA ALA A 68 7.36 -40.40 -40.76
C ALA A 68 7.23 -39.50 -42.00
N GLY A 69 7.17 -38.17 -41.82
CA GLY A 69 7.16 -37.18 -42.91
C GLY A 69 7.94 -35.92 -42.54
N GLU A 70 9.19 -35.82 -42.98
CA GLU A 70 10.18 -34.81 -42.55
C GLU A 70 9.73 -33.35 -42.68
N GLY A 71 8.86 -33.01 -43.64
CA GLY A 71 8.38 -31.64 -43.84
C GLY A 71 7.30 -31.17 -42.85
N GLN A 72 6.42 -32.08 -42.40
CA GLN A 72 5.33 -31.74 -41.48
C GLN A 72 5.79 -31.73 -40.01
N ALA A 73 6.74 -32.60 -39.66
CA ALA A 73 7.30 -32.68 -38.31
C ALA A 73 8.09 -31.41 -37.94
N ILE A 74 8.90 -30.86 -38.85
CA ILE A 74 9.65 -29.61 -38.61
C ILE A 74 8.70 -28.44 -38.37
N MET A 75 7.61 -28.35 -39.13
CA MET A 75 6.60 -27.30 -38.94
C MET A 75 5.86 -27.45 -37.61
N ALA A 76 5.49 -28.68 -37.22
CA ALA A 76 4.85 -28.94 -35.92
C ALA A 76 5.77 -28.60 -34.73
N ILE A 77 7.06 -28.94 -34.82
CA ILE A 77 8.06 -28.58 -33.80
C ILE A 77 8.20 -27.06 -33.69
N ARG A 78 8.29 -26.34 -34.81
CA ARG A 78 8.38 -24.87 -34.81
C ARG A 78 7.14 -24.21 -34.21
N LEU A 79 5.94 -24.71 -34.54
CA LEU A 79 4.69 -24.22 -33.95
C LEU A 79 4.68 -24.40 -32.44
N LYS A 80 5.05 -25.60 -31.95
CA LYS A 80 5.13 -25.88 -30.51
C LYS A 80 6.22 -25.06 -29.81
N GLN A 81 7.35 -24.85 -30.46
CA GLN A 81 8.41 -24.00 -29.95
C GLN A 81 7.95 -22.54 -29.83
N ASN A 82 7.23 -22.01 -30.82
CA ASN A 82 6.68 -20.65 -30.77
C ASN A 82 5.62 -20.51 -29.66
N GLU A 83 4.75 -21.50 -29.50
CA GLU A 83 3.77 -21.56 -28.41
C GLU A 83 4.47 -21.51 -27.04
N ALA A 84 5.51 -22.34 -26.84
CA ALA A 84 6.28 -22.36 -25.60
C ALA A 84 7.03 -21.03 -25.35
N ILE A 85 7.56 -20.38 -26.40
CA ILE A 85 8.20 -19.06 -26.29
C ILE A 85 7.18 -18.01 -25.85
N ASN A 86 5.97 -18.00 -26.44
CA ASN A 86 4.92 -17.06 -26.09
C ASN A 86 4.50 -17.21 -24.63
N ILE A 87 4.27 -18.45 -24.17
CA ILE A 87 3.95 -18.75 -22.77
C ILE A 87 5.06 -18.26 -21.84
N ARG A 88 6.33 -18.54 -22.17
CA ARG A 88 7.47 -18.06 -21.38
C ARG A 88 7.49 -16.52 -21.28
N LYS A 89 7.23 -15.83 -22.39
CA LYS A 89 7.19 -14.36 -22.44
C LYS A 89 6.06 -13.78 -21.60
N GLU A 90 4.91 -14.44 -21.54
CA GLU A 90 3.85 -14.04 -20.60
C GLU A 90 4.26 -14.18 -19.13
N TYR A 91 4.97 -15.26 -18.76
CA TYR A 91 5.50 -15.41 -17.41
C TYR A 91 6.53 -14.33 -17.08
N GLU A 92 7.48 -14.06 -17.98
CA GLU A 92 8.46 -12.98 -17.83
C GLU A 92 7.77 -11.61 -17.65
N ALA A 93 6.69 -11.35 -18.38
CA ALA A 93 5.89 -10.14 -18.24
C ALA A 93 5.21 -10.04 -16.87
N ASN A 94 4.64 -11.14 -16.36
CA ASN A 94 4.04 -11.17 -15.02
C ASN A 94 5.06 -10.87 -13.92
N THR A 95 6.23 -11.52 -13.97
CA THR A 95 7.33 -11.23 -13.03
C THR A 95 7.78 -9.76 -13.13
N SER A 96 7.85 -9.19 -14.33
CA SER A 96 8.22 -7.78 -14.51
C SER A 96 7.18 -6.82 -13.94
N MET A 97 5.89 -7.15 -14.03
CA MET A 97 4.80 -6.39 -13.40
C MET A 97 4.88 -6.43 -11.87
N GLU A 98 5.21 -7.58 -11.28
CA GLU A 98 5.42 -7.71 -9.83
C GLU A 98 6.62 -6.88 -9.36
N MET A 99 7.74 -6.96 -10.07
CA MET A 99 8.93 -6.16 -9.78
C MET A 99 8.66 -4.66 -9.91
N ALA A 100 7.92 -4.24 -10.92
CA ALA A 100 7.52 -2.84 -11.09
C ALA A 100 6.61 -2.38 -9.95
N GLN A 101 5.69 -3.23 -9.48
CA GLN A 101 4.85 -2.91 -8.34
C GLN A 101 5.69 -2.73 -7.06
N ALA A 102 6.66 -3.61 -6.81
CA ALA A 102 7.58 -3.45 -5.68
C ALA A 102 8.38 -2.13 -5.78
N LYS A 103 8.82 -1.77 -6.98
CA LYS A 103 9.54 -0.51 -7.22
C LYS A 103 8.66 0.72 -7.02
N ILE A 104 7.41 0.68 -7.49
CA ILE A 104 6.42 1.72 -7.21
C ILE A 104 6.31 1.88 -5.70
N ASN A 105 6.04 0.80 -4.96
CA ASN A 105 5.86 0.87 -3.51
C ASN A 105 7.10 1.46 -2.80
N SER A 106 8.30 1.04 -3.19
CA SER A 106 9.55 1.59 -2.64
C SER A 106 9.70 3.09 -2.91
N ASP A 107 9.37 3.56 -4.12
CA ASP A 107 9.46 4.98 -4.46
C ASP A 107 8.38 5.80 -3.74
N LEU A 108 7.19 5.23 -3.51
CA LEU A 108 6.12 5.87 -2.73
C LEU A 108 6.50 6.04 -1.25
N GLU A 109 7.20 5.06 -0.66
CA GLU A 109 7.71 5.16 0.72
C GLU A 109 8.73 6.29 0.90
N LEU A 110 9.49 6.59 -0.17
CA LEU A 110 10.49 7.66 -0.19
C LEU A 110 9.92 9.04 -0.54
N GLU A 111 8.71 9.11 -1.12
CA GLU A 111 8.06 10.36 -1.49
C GLU A 111 7.01 10.77 -0.44
N PRO A 112 7.30 11.78 0.40
CA PRO A 112 6.37 12.22 1.44
C PRO A 112 5.16 12.99 0.90
N ASP A 113 5.23 13.49 -0.34
CA ASP A 113 4.15 14.24 -1.00
C ASP A 113 3.24 13.30 -1.80
N GLU A 114 2.08 13.00 -1.22
CA GLU A 114 1.07 12.11 -1.80
C GLU A 114 0.50 12.62 -3.13
N THR A 115 0.63 13.92 -3.43
CA THR A 115 0.14 14.50 -4.69
C THR A 115 0.97 14.07 -5.89
N LYS A 116 2.21 13.63 -5.67
CA LYS A 116 3.11 13.14 -6.73
C LYS A 116 3.01 11.65 -6.99
N TRP A 117 2.35 10.89 -6.11
CA TRP A 117 2.32 9.44 -6.15
C TRP A 117 1.73 8.89 -7.46
N ALA A 118 0.71 9.54 -8.01
CA ALA A 118 0.13 9.17 -9.30
C ALA A 118 1.16 9.24 -10.44
N GLY A 119 1.99 10.29 -10.46
CA GLY A 119 3.06 10.44 -11.44
C GLY A 119 4.17 9.39 -11.30
N ILE A 120 4.46 8.95 -10.06
CA ILE A 120 5.41 7.84 -9.82
C ILE A 120 4.87 6.54 -10.42
N ALA A 121 3.61 6.21 -10.14
CA ALA A 121 2.96 5.01 -10.68
C ALA A 121 2.93 5.03 -12.22
N GLU A 122 2.55 6.18 -12.80
CA GLU A 122 2.53 6.37 -14.25
C GLU A 122 3.91 6.15 -14.87
N LYS A 123 4.95 6.79 -14.32
CA LYS A 123 6.33 6.66 -14.78
C LYS A 123 6.79 5.21 -14.86
N HIS A 124 6.58 4.43 -13.79
CA HIS A 124 6.97 3.00 -13.78
C HIS A 124 6.13 2.17 -14.74
N SER A 125 4.82 2.42 -14.80
CA SER A 125 3.93 1.69 -15.71
C SER A 125 4.27 1.93 -17.18
N THR A 126 4.54 3.17 -17.58
CA THR A 126 4.95 3.52 -18.95
C THR A 126 6.30 2.91 -19.29
N ALA A 127 7.29 3.00 -18.39
CA ALA A 127 8.60 2.39 -18.59
C ALA A 127 8.52 0.86 -18.75
N LEU A 128 7.68 0.20 -17.95
CA LEU A 128 7.46 -1.24 -18.07
C LEU A 128 6.75 -1.60 -19.37
N ARG A 129 5.70 -0.88 -19.75
CA ARG A 129 4.96 -1.11 -21.01
C ARG A 129 5.90 -1.05 -22.20
N ASP A 130 6.72 -0.01 -22.25
CA ASP A 130 7.72 0.19 -23.29
C ASP A 130 8.74 -0.95 -23.33
N SER A 131 9.23 -1.39 -22.16
CA SER A 131 10.18 -2.51 -22.05
C SER A 131 9.60 -3.83 -22.54
N LEU A 132 8.35 -4.13 -22.19
CA LEU A 132 7.69 -5.39 -22.56
C LEU A 132 7.29 -5.43 -24.04
N LEU A 133 6.72 -4.35 -24.57
CA LEU A 133 6.18 -4.33 -25.94
C LEU A 133 7.24 -4.05 -27.03
N LYS A 134 8.44 -3.59 -26.66
CA LYS A 134 9.57 -3.47 -27.60
C LYS A 134 10.30 -4.79 -27.86
N GLN A 135 9.99 -5.84 -27.11
CA GLN A 135 10.57 -7.16 -27.35
C GLN A 135 10.09 -7.74 -28.68
N ASP A 136 10.90 -8.64 -29.25
CA ASP A 136 10.50 -9.44 -30.39
C ASP A 136 9.46 -10.48 -29.93
N LEU A 137 8.19 -10.11 -30.11
CA LEU A 137 7.02 -10.85 -29.68
C LEU A 137 6.20 -11.22 -30.92
N SER A 138 5.65 -12.43 -30.91
CA SER A 138 4.58 -12.76 -31.85
C SER A 138 3.37 -11.83 -31.64
N PRO A 139 2.53 -11.61 -32.67
CA PRO A 139 1.32 -10.80 -32.53
C PRO A 139 0.43 -11.24 -31.35
N ASP A 140 0.18 -12.55 -31.23
CA ASP A 140 -0.66 -13.10 -30.16
C ASP A 140 -0.06 -12.85 -28.76
N ALA A 141 1.26 -13.03 -28.59
CA ALA A 141 1.92 -12.77 -27.32
C ALA A 141 1.92 -11.28 -26.97
N ARG A 142 2.08 -10.40 -27.96
CA ARG A 142 2.01 -8.95 -27.79
C ARG A 142 0.63 -8.53 -27.29
N ASP A 143 -0.43 -9.06 -27.88
CA ASP A 143 -1.81 -8.75 -27.49
C ASP A 143 -2.14 -9.27 -26.09
N ALA A 144 -1.75 -10.51 -25.79
CA ALA A 144 -1.94 -11.11 -24.47
C ALA A 144 -1.21 -10.31 -23.37
N ILE A 145 0.05 -9.93 -23.61
CA ILE A 145 0.84 -9.11 -22.68
C ILE A 145 0.24 -7.71 -22.54
N ALA A 146 -0.17 -7.08 -23.64
CA ALA A 146 -0.78 -5.76 -23.61
C ALA A 146 -2.07 -5.73 -22.78
N MET A 147 -2.96 -6.71 -22.95
CA MET A 147 -4.19 -6.82 -22.16
C MET A 147 -3.91 -6.98 -20.65
N LYS A 148 -2.93 -7.84 -20.28
CA LYS A 148 -2.53 -8.01 -18.88
C LYS A 148 -1.93 -6.73 -18.32
N MET A 149 -1.09 -6.05 -19.10
CA MET A 149 -0.47 -4.78 -18.73
C MET A 149 -1.52 -3.68 -18.50
N ASP A 150 -2.52 -3.55 -19.37
CA ASP A 150 -3.61 -2.59 -19.21
C ASP A 150 -4.44 -2.86 -17.94
N SER A 151 -4.69 -4.13 -17.63
CA SER A 151 -5.37 -4.52 -16.39
C SER A 151 -4.53 -4.22 -15.15
N TRP A 152 -3.23 -4.55 -15.17
CA TRP A 152 -2.31 -4.27 -14.08
C TRP A 152 -2.15 -2.76 -13.86
N GLN A 153 -1.92 -1.97 -14.91
CA GLN A 153 -1.71 -0.53 -14.82
C GLN A 153 -2.93 0.18 -14.21
N ARG A 154 -4.16 -0.21 -14.61
CA ARG A 154 -5.39 0.31 -14.02
C ARG A 154 -5.48 0.00 -12.52
N ARG A 155 -5.19 -1.23 -12.12
CA ARG A 155 -5.19 -1.63 -10.71
C ARG A 155 -4.13 -0.87 -9.90
N ALA A 156 -2.92 -0.75 -10.42
CA ALA A 156 -1.83 -0.02 -9.77
C ALA A 156 -2.18 1.46 -9.59
N SER A 157 -2.66 2.13 -10.64
CA SER A 157 -3.07 3.54 -10.59
C SER A 157 -4.21 3.78 -9.60
N LEU A 158 -5.23 2.92 -9.61
CA LEU A 158 -6.34 3.00 -8.65
C LEU A 158 -5.86 2.82 -7.21
N ALA A 159 -5.01 1.82 -6.95
CA ALA A 159 -4.47 1.57 -5.61
C ALA A 159 -3.68 2.78 -5.10
N VAL A 160 -2.84 3.37 -5.95
CA VAL A 160 -2.04 4.55 -5.59
C VAL A 160 -2.92 5.77 -5.32
N THR A 161 -3.97 5.98 -6.12
CA THR A 161 -4.94 7.08 -5.92
C THR A 161 -5.71 6.93 -4.62
N ILE A 162 -6.15 5.71 -4.29
CA ILE A 162 -6.83 5.44 -3.02
C ILE A 162 -5.88 5.69 -1.84
N ASN A 163 -4.63 5.23 -1.96
CA ASN A 163 -3.65 5.37 -0.89
C ASN A 163 -3.22 6.83 -0.68
N SER A 164 -3.07 7.62 -1.75
CA SER A 164 -2.76 9.04 -1.63
C SER A 164 -3.89 9.81 -0.95
N ALA A 165 -5.15 9.53 -1.32
CA ALA A 165 -6.32 10.13 -0.67
C ALA A 165 -6.38 9.77 0.82
N LYS A 166 -6.12 8.50 1.18
CA LYS A 166 -6.02 8.07 2.58
C LYS A 166 -4.92 8.83 3.32
N ARG A 167 -3.73 8.91 2.74
CA ARG A 167 -2.58 9.61 3.34
C ARG A 167 -2.87 11.10 3.57
N SER A 168 -3.54 11.76 2.63
CA SER A 168 -3.96 13.15 2.76
C SER A 168 -4.96 13.33 3.91
N ASN A 169 -5.96 12.43 4.01
CA ASN A 169 -6.90 12.43 5.13
C ASN A 169 -6.21 12.19 6.48
N ASP A 170 -5.25 11.27 6.54
CA ASP A 170 -4.48 11.02 7.76
C ASP A 170 -3.68 12.27 8.17
N LYS A 171 -3.05 12.97 7.22
CA LYS A 171 -2.36 14.25 7.50
C LYS A 171 -3.30 15.32 8.06
N VAL A 172 -4.54 15.39 7.57
CA VAL A 172 -5.55 16.31 8.12
C VAL A 172 -5.89 15.93 9.57
N LYS A 173 -6.10 14.64 9.84
CA LYS A 173 -6.36 14.14 11.20
C LYS A 173 -5.20 14.42 12.15
N ASP A 174 -3.96 14.16 11.73
CA ASP A 174 -2.75 14.40 12.52
C ASP A 174 -2.60 15.89 12.86
N ALA A 175 -2.82 16.77 11.87
CA ALA A 175 -2.74 18.22 12.06
C ALA A 175 -3.83 18.74 13.00
N GLY A 176 -5.06 18.23 12.85
CA GLY A 176 -6.16 18.59 13.71
C GLY A 176 -5.99 18.09 15.14
N GLU A 177 -5.48 16.86 15.34
CA GLU A 177 -5.11 16.36 16.67
C GLU A 177 -4.02 17.23 17.32
N ALA A 178 -2.96 17.56 16.59
CA ALA A 178 -1.90 18.45 17.08
C ALA A 178 -2.47 19.82 17.49
N MET A 179 -3.42 20.37 16.73
CA MET A 179 -4.11 21.62 17.06
C MET A 179 -4.93 21.49 18.36
N ARG A 180 -5.73 20.43 18.51
CA ARG A 180 -6.52 20.18 19.73
C ARG A 180 -5.63 20.04 20.96
N ILE A 181 -4.55 19.26 20.86
CA ILE A 181 -3.55 19.11 21.94
C ILE A 181 -2.95 20.47 22.31
N ARG A 182 -2.59 21.29 21.30
CA ARG A 182 -2.03 22.63 21.54
C ARG A 182 -3.02 23.52 22.30
N LEU A 183 -4.28 23.56 21.90
CA LEU A 183 -5.34 24.35 22.56
C LEU A 183 -5.59 23.86 23.99
N ALA A 184 -5.68 22.55 24.19
CA ALA A 184 -5.86 21.95 25.52
C ALA A 184 -4.67 22.27 26.46
N ASN A 185 -3.44 22.26 25.96
CA ASN A 185 -2.24 22.64 26.72
C ASN A 185 -2.22 24.12 27.10
N GLN A 186 -2.92 24.98 26.35
CA GLN A 186 -3.11 26.40 26.68
C GLN A 186 -4.29 26.61 27.65
N GLY A 187 -4.99 25.55 28.07
CA GLY A 187 -6.20 25.62 28.88
C GLY A 187 -7.46 25.99 28.08
N ASP A 188 -7.36 26.14 26.75
CA ASP A 188 -8.49 26.44 25.87
C ASP A 188 -9.23 25.17 25.44
N TYR A 189 -9.94 24.56 26.40
CA TYR A 189 -10.71 23.34 26.16
C TYR A 189 -11.92 23.57 25.25
N THR A 190 -12.51 24.77 25.28
CA THR A 190 -13.63 25.14 24.39
C THR A 190 -13.16 25.28 22.95
N GLY A 191 -12.02 25.94 22.72
CA GLY A 191 -11.39 26.00 21.39
C GLY A 191 -11.04 24.61 20.86
N ALA A 192 -10.46 23.75 21.70
CA ALA A 192 -10.15 22.36 21.33
C ALA A 192 -11.40 21.58 20.90
N LEU A 193 -12.52 21.74 21.64
CA LEU A 193 -13.79 21.10 21.32
C LEU A 193 -14.40 21.65 20.02
N ASN A 194 -14.41 22.98 19.84
CA ASN A 194 -14.91 23.59 18.61
C ASN A 194 -14.13 23.10 17.38
N HIS A 195 -12.83 22.86 17.53
CA HIS A 195 -12.02 22.28 16.47
C HIS A 195 -12.43 20.84 16.15
N ALA A 196 -12.60 19.99 17.18
CA ALA A 196 -13.10 18.62 17.01
C ALA A 196 -14.47 18.58 16.31
N GLU A 197 -15.38 19.48 16.66
CA GLU A 197 -16.70 19.57 16.00
C GLU A 197 -16.59 20.02 14.54
N THR A 198 -15.62 20.87 14.22
CA THR A 198 -15.34 21.29 12.83
C THR A 198 -14.83 20.12 12.01
N GLU A 199 -13.90 19.32 12.55
CA GLU A 199 -13.41 18.10 11.91
C GLU A 199 -14.51 17.06 11.72
N HIS A 200 -15.40 16.90 12.70
CA HIS A 200 -16.56 16.02 12.58
C HIS A 200 -17.49 16.46 11.45
N LYS A 201 -17.84 17.75 11.40
CA LYS A 201 -18.66 18.33 10.32
C LYS A 201 -18.01 18.18 8.95
N ALA A 202 -16.69 18.25 8.88
CA ALA A 202 -15.91 18.06 7.66
C ALA A 202 -15.72 16.58 7.28
N GLY A 203 -16.16 15.63 8.12
CA GLY A 203 -16.04 14.20 7.85
C GLY A 203 -14.69 13.57 8.20
N PHE A 204 -13.80 14.31 8.87
CA PHE A 204 -12.49 13.82 9.32
C PHE A 204 -12.53 13.16 10.70
N MET A 205 -13.66 13.25 11.41
CA MET A 205 -13.87 12.65 12.72
C MET A 205 -15.23 11.98 12.79
N SER A 206 -15.29 10.73 13.24
CA SER A 206 -16.54 10.02 13.49
C SER A 206 -17.28 10.57 14.71
N ALA A 207 -18.60 10.31 14.79
CA ALA A 207 -19.39 10.71 15.95
C ALA A 207 -18.86 10.10 17.27
N THR A 208 -18.39 8.85 17.23
CA THR A 208 -17.81 8.17 18.38
C THR A 208 -16.48 8.82 18.82
N GLU A 209 -15.61 9.16 17.87
CA GLU A 209 -14.36 9.86 18.17
C GLU A 209 -14.63 11.25 18.77
N LEU A 210 -15.62 11.97 18.25
CA LEU A 210 -16.04 13.27 18.80
C LEU A 210 -16.53 13.15 20.25
N GLU A 211 -17.33 12.14 20.55
CA GLU A 211 -17.84 11.94 21.91
C GLU A 211 -16.73 11.56 22.89
N ASN A 212 -15.80 10.70 22.48
CA ASN A 212 -14.61 10.38 23.27
C ASN A 212 -13.76 11.62 23.53
N GLU A 213 -13.57 12.48 22.53
CA GLU A 213 -12.81 13.72 22.68
C GLU A 213 -13.52 14.72 23.60
N ARG A 214 -14.85 14.85 23.51
CA ARG A 214 -15.67 15.62 24.45
C ARG A 214 -15.45 15.19 25.89
N GLU A 215 -15.53 13.88 26.14
CA GLU A 215 -15.32 13.32 27.47
C GLU A 215 -13.89 13.58 27.98
N ARG A 216 -12.88 13.38 27.11
CA ARG A 216 -11.47 13.63 27.42
C ARG A 216 -11.24 15.11 27.81
N LEU A 217 -11.71 16.05 26.99
CA LEU A 217 -11.54 17.48 27.22
C LEU A 217 -12.28 17.93 28.49
N ARG A 218 -13.46 17.39 28.77
CA ARG A 218 -14.19 17.64 30.03
C ARG A 218 -13.37 17.22 31.25
N LYS A 219 -12.81 16.00 31.24
CA LYS A 219 -11.97 15.50 32.34
C LYS A 219 -10.72 16.36 32.55
N LEU A 220 -10.10 16.83 31.47
CA LEU A 220 -8.94 17.74 31.55
C LEU A 220 -9.33 19.10 32.14
N ALA A 221 -10.45 19.67 31.73
CA ALA A 221 -10.96 20.93 32.27
C ALA A 221 -11.31 20.83 33.77
N GLU A 222 -11.90 19.71 34.21
CA GLU A 222 -12.19 19.47 35.62
C GLU A 222 -10.89 19.37 36.45
N ARG A 223 -9.87 18.65 35.97
CA ARG A 223 -8.56 18.55 36.64
C ARG A 223 -7.86 19.90 36.76
N SER A 224 -7.84 20.69 35.68
CA SER A 224 -7.22 22.02 35.66
C SER A 224 -7.80 22.96 36.72
N LYS A 225 -9.12 22.94 36.94
CA LYS A 225 -9.78 23.73 38.00
C LYS A 225 -9.33 23.32 39.40
N VAL A 226 -9.17 22.02 39.62
CA VAL A 226 -8.71 21.48 40.92
C VAL A 226 -7.29 21.95 41.21
N ASP A 227 -6.38 21.86 40.23
CA ASP A 227 -4.99 22.28 40.38
C ASP A 227 -4.86 23.80 40.66
N GLN A 228 -5.67 24.63 39.99
CA GLN A 228 -5.73 26.06 40.29
C GLN A 228 -6.18 26.33 41.73
N THR A 229 -7.18 25.58 42.22
CA THR A 229 -7.70 25.73 43.58
C THR A 229 -6.64 25.39 44.64
N TYR A 230 -5.85 24.33 44.43
CA TYR A 230 -4.75 23.97 45.34
C TYR A 230 -3.57 24.94 45.29
N SER A 231 -3.25 25.50 44.12
CA SER A 231 -2.19 26.52 43.99
C SER A 231 -2.50 27.79 44.77
N PHE A 232 -3.78 28.15 44.91
CA PHE A 232 -4.23 29.31 45.71
C PHE A 232 -4.15 29.05 47.23
N LEU A 233 -4.27 27.80 47.67
CA LEU A 233 -4.23 27.44 49.10
C LEU A 233 -2.79 27.29 49.65
N LEU A 234 -1.79 27.16 48.77
CA LEU A 234 -0.38 27.01 49.12
C LEU A 234 0.45 28.28 48.92
N ALA A 235 -0.15 29.34 48.37
CA ALA A 235 0.45 30.67 48.20
C ALA A 235 0.08 31.59 49.37
#